data_AF-A0AAV2D745-F1
#
_entry.id   AF-A0AAV2D745-F1
#
_cell.length_a   1.000
_cell.length_b   1.000
_cell.length_c   1.000
_cell.angle_alpha   90.00
_cell.angle_beta   90.00
_cell.angle_gamma   90.00
#
_symmetry.space_group_name_H-M   'P 1'
#
loop_
_entity.id
_entity.type
_entity.pdbx_description
1 polymer ?
#
loop_
_entity_poly.entity_id
_entity_poly.type
_entity_poly.pdbx_seq_one_letter_code
_entity_poly.pdbx_strand_id
1 'polypeptide(L)'
;MGIDLLTAESLSRLRRHDPFMPMEYLMEQLPSLFGRLLPILVQMFLSDVVGRKKLVRYSLRFGTVSMLVMNVSFFAVKYQFINPRAIEEMNKWSIAAVLGSFSLGLGPVTWVHTSEILPFKVRAQLIGIIVTMNRLISFGLEYLNPFLEKKVVAVRPFLYLVLNILIMLGSWCYGSCLIETKQQSLEEMDQRISPMLELNLGHTCDVSSQ
;
A
#
# COMPACT_ATOMS: atom_id res chain seq x y z
N MET A 1 29.70 26.84 -31.32
CA MET A 1 28.60 27.83 -31.15
C MET A 1 27.19 27.22 -31.29
N GLY A 2 27.02 25.89 -31.16
CA GLY A 2 25.70 25.22 -31.27
C GLY A 2 25.23 24.47 -30.01
N ILE A 3 26.09 24.36 -28.99
CA ILE A 3 25.79 23.64 -27.74
C ILE A 3 25.07 24.56 -26.74
N ASP A 4 25.38 25.86 -26.73
CA ASP A 4 24.71 26.83 -25.85
C ASP A 4 23.23 27.07 -26.21
N LEU A 5 22.86 26.93 -27.50
CA LEU A 5 21.49 27.15 -27.96
C LEU A 5 20.54 26.02 -27.51
N LEU A 6 20.99 24.76 -27.54
CA LEU A 6 20.19 23.62 -27.06
C LEU A 6 20.01 23.65 -25.54
N THR A 7 21.02 24.16 -24.81
CA THR A 7 20.97 24.30 -23.35
C THR A 7 20.07 25.46 -22.94
N ALA A 8 20.09 26.58 -23.68
CA ALA A 8 19.20 27.71 -23.44
C ALA A 8 17.72 27.38 -23.75
N GLU A 9 17.45 26.65 -24.84
CA GLU A 9 16.08 26.28 -25.20
C GLU A 9 15.48 25.26 -24.21
N SER A 10 16.25 24.28 -23.76
CA SER A 10 15.83 23.31 -22.74
C SER A 10 15.61 23.96 -21.37
N LEU A 11 16.44 24.92 -20.97
CA LEU A 11 16.24 25.72 -19.75
C LEU A 11 15.01 26.63 -19.82
N SER A 12 14.69 27.16 -21.01
CA SER A 12 13.49 27.98 -21.22
C SER A 12 12.18 27.15 -21.17
N ARG A 13 12.22 25.87 -21.54
CA ARG A 13 11.09 24.94 -21.37
C ARG A 13 10.92 24.50 -19.92
N LEU A 14 12.00 24.29 -19.17
CA LEU A 14 11.97 24.01 -17.72
C LEU A 14 11.46 25.20 -16.90
N ARG A 15 11.70 26.45 -17.35
CA ARG A 15 11.18 27.67 -16.72
C ARG A 15 9.69 27.93 -17.02
N ARG A 16 9.13 27.28 -18.05
CA ARG A 16 7.71 27.39 -18.44
C ARG A 16 6.82 26.34 -17.77
N HIS A 17 7.36 25.62 -16.79
CA HIS A 17 6.54 24.89 -15.83
C HIS A 17 6.00 25.94 -14.85
N ASP A 18 4.78 26.42 -15.08
CA ASP A 18 4.12 27.29 -14.12
C ASP A 18 4.12 26.59 -12.75
N PRO A 19 4.72 27.18 -11.70
CA PRO A 19 4.69 26.60 -10.36
C PRO A 19 3.30 26.67 -9.73
N PHE A 20 2.35 27.34 -10.41
CA PHE A 20 0.95 27.40 -10.06
C PHE A 20 0.21 26.27 -10.75
N MET A 21 -0.03 25.20 -10.01
CA MET A 21 -0.99 24.17 -10.41
C MET A 21 -2.35 24.88 -10.59
N PRO A 22 -2.97 24.83 -11.79
CA PRO A 22 -4.21 25.58 -12.05
C PRO A 22 -5.30 25.15 -11.06
N MET A 23 -6.07 26.11 -10.53
CA MET A 23 -7.09 25.86 -9.49
C MET A 23 -8.14 24.81 -9.90
N GLU A 24 -8.30 24.57 -11.19
CA GLU A 24 -9.12 23.51 -11.78
C GLU A 24 -8.64 22.10 -11.37
N TYR A 25 -7.32 21.88 -11.33
CA TYR A 25 -6.73 20.61 -10.92
C TYR A 25 -6.91 20.35 -9.41
N LEU A 26 -6.87 21.41 -8.61
CA LEU A 26 -7.10 21.32 -7.16
C LEU A 26 -8.57 20.95 -6.86
N MET A 27 -9.51 21.53 -7.62
CA MET A 27 -10.94 21.23 -7.52
C MET A 27 -11.27 19.82 -8.03
N GLU A 28 -10.52 19.30 -9.01
CA GLU A 28 -10.67 17.94 -9.53
C GLU A 28 -10.07 16.87 -8.58
N GLN A 29 -9.03 17.21 -7.82
CA GLN A 29 -8.46 16.31 -6.80
C GLN A 29 -9.25 16.28 -5.50
N LEU A 30 -10.05 17.32 -5.22
CA LEU A 30 -10.83 17.47 -4.00
C LEU A 30 -11.68 16.22 -3.67
N PRO A 31 -12.47 15.63 -4.61
CA PRO A 31 -13.27 14.45 -4.33
C PRO A 31 -12.41 13.22 -4.02
N SER A 32 -11.25 13.09 -4.67
CA SER A 32 -10.30 12.00 -4.43
C SER A 32 -9.64 12.09 -3.05
N LEU A 33 -9.39 13.31 -2.56
CA LEU A 33 -8.91 13.59 -1.21
C LEU A 33 -9.96 13.25 -0.16
N PHE A 34 -11.20 13.73 -0.33
CA PHE A 34 -12.31 13.40 0.56
C PHE A 34 -12.58 11.89 0.63
N GLY A 35 -12.47 11.19 -0.51
CA GLY A 35 -12.61 9.73 -0.59
C GLY A 35 -11.56 8.95 0.21
N ARG A 36 -10.40 9.55 0.51
CA ARG A 36 -9.36 8.95 1.35
C ARG A 36 -9.48 9.35 2.81
N LEU A 37 -9.88 10.60 3.08
CA LEU A 37 -9.98 11.14 4.45
C LEU A 37 -11.18 10.58 5.22
N LEU A 38 -12.34 10.44 4.57
CA LEU A 38 -13.56 9.93 5.24
C LEU A 38 -13.36 8.51 5.80
N PRO A 39 -12.79 7.54 5.04
CA PRO A 39 -12.49 6.23 5.60
C PRO A 39 -11.48 6.27 6.74
N ILE A 40 -10.52 7.19 6.74
CA ILE A 40 -9.54 7.33 7.84
C ILE A 40 -10.25 7.78 9.13
N LEU A 41 -11.16 8.75 9.04
CA LEU A 41 -11.94 9.19 10.19
C LEU A 41 -12.80 8.03 10.73
N VAL A 42 -13.49 7.31 9.85
CA VAL A 42 -14.26 6.12 10.23
C VAL A 42 -13.35 5.07 10.88
N GLN A 43 -12.17 4.84 10.34
CA GLN A 43 -11.17 3.91 10.87
C GLN A 43 -10.73 4.28 12.28
N MET A 44 -10.51 5.57 12.58
CA MET A 44 -10.10 6.00 13.91
C MET A 44 -11.13 5.55 14.96
N PHE A 45 -12.42 5.79 14.71
CA PHE A 45 -13.49 5.34 15.60
C PHE A 45 -13.61 3.80 15.63
N LEU A 46 -13.51 3.14 14.47
CA LEU A 46 -13.68 1.68 14.37
C LEU A 46 -12.52 0.90 15.01
N SER A 47 -11.31 1.47 15.01
CA SER A 47 -10.10 0.87 15.57
C SER A 47 -10.24 0.61 17.07
N ASP A 48 -10.86 1.55 17.80
CA ASP A 48 -11.03 1.45 19.25
C ASP A 48 -12.11 0.42 19.63
N VAL A 49 -13.15 0.28 18.80
CA VAL A 49 -14.25 -0.67 19.03
C VAL A 49 -13.88 -2.09 18.60
N VAL A 50 -13.52 -2.28 17.33
CA VAL A 50 -13.33 -3.60 16.70
C VAL A 50 -12.00 -4.25 17.09
N GLY A 51 -10.99 -3.44 17.40
CA GLY A 51 -9.62 -3.90 17.61
C GLY A 51 -8.82 -3.90 16.31
N ARG A 52 -7.52 -3.63 16.45
CA ARG A 52 -6.63 -3.28 15.34
C ARG A 52 -6.36 -4.46 14.41
N LYS A 53 -6.10 -5.66 14.95
CA LYS A 53 -5.83 -6.87 14.14
C LYS A 53 -7.05 -7.28 13.31
N LYS A 54 -8.24 -7.25 13.91
CA LYS A 54 -9.50 -7.60 13.22
C LYS A 54 -9.79 -6.59 12.11
N LEU A 55 -9.64 -5.30 12.39
CA LEU A 55 -9.88 -4.24 11.42
C LEU A 55 -8.98 -4.36 10.18
N VAL A 56 -7.67 -4.59 10.38
CA VAL A 56 -6.74 -4.78 9.26
C VAL A 56 -7.07 -6.07 8.48
N ARG A 57 -7.50 -7.14 9.16
CA ARG A 57 -7.91 -8.39 8.48
C ARG A 57 -9.15 -8.21 7.61
N TYR A 58 -10.17 -7.51 8.09
CA TYR A 58 -11.40 -7.29 7.31
C TYR A 58 -11.15 -6.38 6.11
N SER A 59 -10.41 -5.29 6.30
CA SER A 59 -10.04 -4.37 5.21
C SER A 59 -9.18 -5.05 4.15
N LEU A 60 -8.21 -5.89 4.53
CA LEU A 60 -7.41 -6.67 3.58
C LEU A 60 -8.24 -7.64 2.74
N ARG A 61 -9.19 -8.35 3.36
CA ARG A 61 -10.09 -9.25 2.64
C ARG A 61 -10.97 -8.49 1.66
N PHE A 62 -11.55 -7.37 2.10
CA PHE A 62 -12.38 -6.52 1.25
C PHE A 62 -11.59 -5.89 0.09
N GLY A 63 -10.36 -5.43 0.35
CA GLY A 63 -9.45 -4.90 -0.66
C GLY A 63 -9.04 -5.94 -1.70
N THR A 64 -8.78 -7.17 -1.27
CA THR A 64 -8.44 -8.28 -2.18
C THR A 64 -9.60 -8.63 -3.11
N VAL A 65 -10.83 -8.69 -2.57
CA VAL A 65 -12.04 -8.96 -3.35
C VAL A 65 -12.31 -7.85 -4.37
N SER A 66 -12.19 -6.57 -3.98
CA SER A 66 -12.38 -5.45 -4.91
C SER A 66 -11.31 -5.40 -6.01
N MET A 67 -10.05 -5.74 -5.69
CA MET A 67 -9.01 -5.92 -6.72
C MET A 67 -9.31 -7.09 -7.66
N LEU A 68 -9.88 -8.18 -7.17
CA LEU A 68 -10.27 -9.32 -8.02
C LEU A 68 -11.40 -8.92 -8.98
N VAL A 69 -12.40 -8.17 -8.51
CA VAL A 69 -13.46 -7.61 -9.37
C VAL A 69 -12.86 -6.74 -10.48
N MET A 70 -11.93 -5.85 -10.14
CA MET A 70 -11.22 -5.03 -11.14
C MET A 70 -10.44 -5.88 -12.15
N ASN A 71 -9.83 -6.99 -11.69
CA ASN A 71 -9.12 -7.90 -12.58
C ASN A 71 -10.06 -8.59 -13.58
N VAL A 72 -11.23 -9.05 -13.12
CA VAL A 72 -12.28 -9.60 -13.97
C VAL A 72 -12.78 -8.57 -14.98
N SER A 73 -12.92 -7.29 -14.59
CA SER A 73 -13.23 -6.21 -15.51
C SER A 73 -12.22 -6.10 -16.65
N PHE A 74 -10.91 -6.18 -16.35
CA PHE A 74 -9.87 -6.11 -17.39
C PHE A 74 -9.92 -7.30 -18.34
N PHE A 75 -10.24 -8.49 -17.86
CA PHE A 75 -10.50 -9.66 -18.72
C PHE A 75 -11.76 -9.47 -19.57
N ALA A 76 -12.82 -8.90 -19.01
CA ALA A 76 -14.06 -8.61 -19.74
C ALA A 76 -13.86 -7.59 -20.88
N VAL A 77 -13.00 -6.57 -20.70
CA VAL A 77 -12.58 -5.67 -21.79
C VAL A 77 -11.86 -6.44 -22.89
N LYS A 78 -10.90 -7.31 -22.52
CA LYS A 78 -10.06 -8.05 -23.47
C LYS A 78 -10.87 -8.99 -24.36
N TYR A 79 -11.88 -9.64 -23.79
CA TYR A 79 -12.73 -10.61 -24.50
C TYR A 79 -14.08 -10.04 -24.96
N GLN A 80 -14.31 -8.73 -24.81
CA GLN A 80 -15.50 -8.01 -25.28
C GLN A 80 -16.85 -8.61 -24.81
N PHE A 81 -16.91 -9.13 -23.57
CA PHE A 81 -18.13 -9.75 -23.04
C PHE A 81 -19.22 -8.74 -22.61
N ILE A 82 -18.85 -7.48 -22.32
CA ILE A 82 -19.72 -6.49 -21.68
C ILE A 82 -19.56 -5.13 -22.37
N ASN A 83 -20.61 -4.31 -22.34
CA ASN A 83 -20.57 -2.92 -22.81
C ASN A 83 -19.43 -2.12 -22.15
N PRO A 84 -18.63 -1.36 -22.92
CA PRO A 84 -17.46 -0.66 -22.40
C PRO A 84 -17.80 0.38 -21.33
N ARG A 85 -18.96 1.04 -21.43
CA ARG A 85 -19.45 2.01 -20.42
C ARG A 85 -19.69 1.36 -19.06
N ALA A 86 -20.26 0.17 -19.02
CA ALA A 86 -20.52 -0.53 -17.76
C ALA A 86 -19.21 -0.97 -17.08
N ILE A 87 -18.20 -1.34 -17.87
CA ILE A 87 -16.88 -1.72 -17.36
C ILE A 87 -16.14 -0.51 -16.77
N GLU A 88 -16.26 0.66 -17.41
CA GLU A 88 -15.66 1.89 -16.90
C GLU A 88 -16.20 2.27 -15.52
N GLU A 89 -17.52 2.23 -15.35
CA GLU A 89 -18.17 2.51 -14.06
C GLU A 89 -17.77 1.48 -13.00
N MET A 90 -17.77 0.18 -13.35
CA MET A 90 -17.34 -0.87 -12.44
C MET A 90 -15.88 -0.71 -11.98
N ASN A 91 -14.99 -0.28 -12.88
CA ASN A 91 -13.59 0.00 -12.55
C ASN A 91 -13.45 1.21 -11.63
N LYS A 92 -14.19 2.30 -11.87
CA LYS A 92 -14.19 3.48 -10.98
C LYS A 92 -14.56 3.09 -9.55
N TRP A 93 -15.66 2.37 -9.38
CA TRP A 93 -16.10 1.90 -8.06
C TRP A 93 -15.13 0.90 -7.43
N SER A 94 -14.54 0.01 -8.23
CA SER A 94 -13.55 -0.95 -7.73
C SER A 94 -12.29 -0.24 -7.21
N ILE A 95 -11.78 0.75 -7.93
CA ILE A 95 -10.63 1.56 -7.49
C ILE A 95 -10.97 2.32 -6.20
N ALA A 96 -12.15 2.93 -6.13
CA ALA A 96 -12.59 3.60 -4.91
C ALA A 96 -12.70 2.65 -3.71
N ALA A 97 -13.24 1.45 -3.91
CA ALA A 97 -13.33 0.42 -2.87
C ALA A 97 -11.95 -0.05 -2.40
N VAL A 98 -11.00 -0.24 -3.31
CA VAL A 98 -9.61 -0.60 -2.97
C VAL A 98 -8.97 0.51 -2.13
N LEU A 99 -9.07 1.78 -2.56
CA LEU A 99 -8.51 2.92 -1.83
C LEU A 99 -9.15 3.12 -0.45
N GLY A 100 -10.47 2.94 -0.36
CA GLY A 100 -11.19 2.99 0.91
C GLY A 100 -10.76 1.86 1.84
N SER A 101 -10.65 0.63 1.33
CA SER A 101 -10.18 -0.52 2.11
C SER A 101 -8.75 -0.32 2.63
N PHE A 102 -7.87 0.23 1.81
CA PHE A 102 -6.49 0.53 2.18
C PHE A 102 -6.45 1.56 3.32
N SER A 103 -7.24 2.63 3.18
CA SER A 103 -7.37 3.70 4.17
C SER A 103 -7.96 3.21 5.50
N LEU A 104 -8.83 2.20 5.47
CA LEU A 104 -9.45 1.61 6.67
C LEU A 104 -8.51 0.73 7.51
N GLY A 105 -7.42 0.21 6.96
CA GLY A 105 -6.56 -0.72 7.71
C GLY A 105 -5.07 -0.67 7.39
N LEU A 106 -4.69 -0.73 6.12
CA LEU A 106 -3.28 -0.74 5.72
C LEU A 106 -2.60 0.63 5.86
N GLY A 107 -3.37 1.71 5.98
CA GLY A 107 -2.84 3.05 6.25
C GLY A 107 -2.42 3.22 7.71
N PRO A 108 -3.11 4.05 8.50
CA PRO A 108 -2.66 4.46 9.83
C PRO A 108 -2.53 3.29 10.83
N VAL A 109 -3.47 2.33 10.82
CA VAL A 109 -3.47 1.23 11.81
C VAL A 109 -2.20 0.39 11.72
N THR A 110 -1.73 0.09 10.51
CA THR A 110 -0.55 -0.76 10.33
C THR A 110 0.71 -0.06 10.83
N TRP A 111 0.85 1.25 10.62
CA TRP A 111 1.96 2.03 11.15
C TRP A 111 1.97 2.08 12.68
N VAL A 112 0.81 2.32 13.29
CA VAL A 112 0.69 2.33 14.76
C VAL A 112 0.97 0.93 15.32
N HIS A 113 0.38 -0.10 14.73
CA HIS A 113 0.60 -1.49 15.15
C HIS A 113 2.07 -1.91 15.00
N THR A 114 2.75 -1.48 13.95
CA THR A 114 4.19 -1.71 13.78
C THR A 114 4.98 -1.06 14.92
N SER A 115 4.62 0.14 15.37
CA SER A 115 5.31 0.78 16.50
C SER A 115 5.06 0.07 17.85
N GLU A 116 3.96 -0.68 17.97
CA GLU A 116 3.56 -1.42 19.17
C GLU A 116 4.26 -2.78 19.31
N ILE A 117 4.47 -3.49 18.20
CA ILE A 117 5.13 -4.81 18.20
C ILE A 117 6.65 -4.71 18.34
N LEU A 118 7.23 -3.52 18.18
CA LEU A 118 8.67 -3.34 18.16
C LEU A 118 9.20 -3.06 19.57
N PRO A 119 10.18 -3.85 20.05
CA PRO A 119 10.73 -3.68 21.39
C PRO A 119 11.50 -2.37 21.52
N PHE A 120 11.44 -1.75 22.69
CA PHE A 120 11.91 -0.37 22.88
C PHE A 120 13.38 -0.17 22.50
N LYS A 121 14.25 -1.14 22.84
CA LYS A 121 15.70 -1.05 22.65
C LYS A 121 16.12 -0.90 21.18
N VAL A 122 15.39 -1.53 20.25
CA VAL A 122 15.74 -1.58 18.82
C VAL A 122 14.68 -0.94 17.92
N ARG A 123 13.64 -0.33 18.51
CA ARG A 123 12.50 0.24 17.78
C ARG A 123 12.91 1.23 16.69
N ALA A 124 13.78 2.19 17.01
CA ALA A 124 14.19 3.22 16.05
C ALA A 124 14.91 2.62 14.82
N GLN A 125 15.78 1.63 15.05
CA GLN A 125 16.52 0.96 13.97
C GLN A 125 15.58 0.12 13.09
N LEU A 126 14.68 -0.65 13.69
CA LEU A 126 13.72 -1.47 12.96
C LEU A 126 12.74 -0.62 12.15
N ILE A 127 12.23 0.48 12.72
CA ILE A 127 11.39 1.43 11.98
C ILE A 127 12.17 2.02 10.79
N GLY A 128 13.43 2.41 10.98
CA GLY A 128 14.28 2.92 9.90
C GLY A 128 14.44 1.93 8.74
N ILE A 129 14.67 0.65 9.04
CA ILE A 129 14.75 -0.42 8.04
C ILE A 129 13.41 -0.61 7.32
N ILE A 130 12.30 -0.69 8.06
CA ILE A 130 10.94 -0.85 7.51
C ILE A 130 10.63 0.30 6.54
N VAL A 131 10.89 1.54 6.96
CA VAL A 131 10.63 2.72 6.13
C VAL A 131 11.52 2.72 4.88
N THR A 132 12.81 2.41 5.02
CA THR A 132 13.74 2.34 3.88
C THR A 132 13.30 1.29 2.87
N MET A 133 12.94 0.08 3.32
CA MET A 133 12.43 -0.98 2.46
C MET A 133 11.13 -0.57 1.77
N ASN A 134 10.20 0.05 2.51
CA ASN A 134 8.96 0.55 1.92
C ASN A 134 9.24 1.58 0.81
N ARG A 135 10.18 2.51 1.02
CA ARG A 135 10.58 3.50 0.01
C ARG A 135 11.24 2.85 -1.21
N LEU A 136 12.11 1.88 -1.01
CA LEU A 136 12.76 1.16 -2.11
C LEU A 136 11.75 0.39 -2.96
N ILE A 137 10.77 -0.27 -2.33
CA ILE A 137 9.71 -0.98 -3.04
C ILE A 137 8.85 0.01 -3.84
N SER A 138 8.42 1.12 -3.23
CA SER A 138 7.65 2.15 -3.95
C SER A 138 8.41 2.70 -5.15
N PHE A 139 9.70 3.03 -4.98
CA PHE A 139 10.55 3.51 -6.05
C PHE A 139 10.70 2.47 -7.17
N GLY A 140 10.90 1.20 -6.82
CA GLY A 140 10.99 0.11 -7.79
C GLY A 140 9.70 -0.04 -8.60
N LEU A 141 8.53 0.03 -7.97
CA LEU A 141 7.24 -0.04 -8.65
C LEU A 141 7.02 1.14 -9.61
N GLU A 142 7.32 2.36 -9.17
CA GLU A 142 7.22 3.57 -9.99
C GLU A 142 8.18 3.52 -11.19
N TYR A 143 9.41 3.04 -10.98
CA TYR A 143 10.38 2.88 -12.05
C TYR A 143 9.96 1.81 -13.07
N LEU A 144 9.37 0.70 -12.61
CA LEU A 144 8.93 -0.39 -13.49
C LEU A 144 7.63 -0.07 -14.25
N ASN A 145 6.74 0.77 -13.70
CA ASN A 145 5.44 1.09 -14.29
C ASN A 145 5.48 1.50 -15.79
N PRO A 146 6.32 2.46 -16.23
CA PRO A 146 6.35 2.85 -17.65
C PRO A 146 6.82 1.72 -18.58
N PHE A 147 7.63 0.77 -18.08
CA PHE A 147 8.05 -0.40 -18.87
C PHE A 147 6.91 -1.40 -19.05
N LEU A 148 6.12 -1.62 -18.00
CA LEU A 148 4.91 -2.46 -18.01
C LEU A 148 3.84 -1.89 -18.94
N GLU A 149 3.65 -0.57 -18.95
CA GLU A 149 2.67 0.09 -19.81
C GLU A 149 3.01 -0.04 -21.31
N LYS A 150 4.29 0.07 -21.68
CA LYS A 150 4.71 0.09 -23.08
C LYS A 150 4.83 -1.28 -23.73
N LYS A 151 5.29 -2.31 -23.00
CA LYS A 151 5.66 -3.60 -23.59
C LYS A 151 4.60 -4.70 -23.45
N VAL A 152 3.57 -4.48 -22.63
CA VAL A 152 2.82 -5.59 -22.04
C VAL A 152 1.30 -5.32 -21.98
N VAL A 153 0.69 -4.93 -23.11
CA VAL A 153 -0.77 -4.70 -23.16
C VAL A 153 -1.55 -6.01 -23.06
N ALA A 154 -1.12 -7.06 -23.79
CA ALA A 154 -1.87 -8.30 -23.91
C ALA A 154 -1.84 -9.21 -22.66
N VAL A 155 -0.74 -9.21 -21.90
CA VAL A 155 -0.58 -10.04 -20.70
C VAL A 155 -0.80 -9.26 -19.39
N ARG A 156 -1.16 -7.97 -19.47
CA ARG A 156 -1.47 -7.12 -18.31
C ARG A 156 -2.54 -7.69 -17.37
N PRO A 157 -3.70 -8.17 -17.88
CA PRO A 157 -4.73 -8.76 -17.01
C PRO A 157 -4.22 -9.99 -16.26
N PHE A 158 -3.37 -10.79 -16.91
CA PHE A 158 -2.74 -11.97 -16.32
C PHE A 158 -1.71 -11.60 -15.25
N LEU A 159 -0.86 -10.60 -15.49
CA LEU A 159 0.07 -10.10 -14.48
C LEU A 159 -0.66 -9.57 -13.24
N TYR A 160 -1.72 -8.78 -13.43
CA TYR A 160 -2.54 -8.31 -12.31
C TYR A 160 -3.24 -9.45 -11.57
N LEU A 161 -3.59 -10.54 -12.25
CA LEU A 161 -4.19 -11.72 -11.62
C LEU A 161 -3.16 -12.42 -10.71
N VAL A 162 -1.93 -12.63 -11.21
CA VAL A 162 -0.84 -13.21 -10.42
C VAL A 162 -0.55 -12.34 -9.19
N LEU A 163 -0.45 -11.02 -9.37
CA LEU A 163 -0.26 -10.09 -8.25
C LEU A 163 -1.43 -10.14 -7.26
N ASN A 164 -2.68 -10.25 -7.72
CA ASN A 164 -3.84 -10.38 -6.84
C ASN A 164 -3.77 -11.68 -6.02
N ILE A 165 -3.36 -12.79 -6.62
CA ILE A 165 -3.17 -14.06 -5.90
C ILE A 165 -2.07 -13.92 -4.83
N LEU A 166 -0.95 -13.28 -5.15
CA LEU A 166 0.12 -13.02 -4.18
C LEU A 166 -0.36 -12.14 -3.03
N ILE A 167 -1.14 -11.10 -3.32
CA ILE A 167 -1.74 -10.24 -2.29
C ILE A 167 -2.74 -11.03 -1.44
N MET A 168 -3.55 -11.90 -2.05
CA MET A 168 -4.49 -12.76 -1.33
C MET A 168 -3.75 -13.69 -0.36
N LEU A 169 -2.70 -14.36 -0.82
CA LEU A 169 -1.84 -15.21 0.02
C LEU A 169 -1.15 -14.41 1.12
N GLY A 170 -0.59 -13.25 0.78
CA GLY A 170 0.04 -12.34 1.74
C GLY A 170 -0.95 -11.87 2.81
N SER A 171 -2.18 -11.53 2.42
CA SER A 171 -3.24 -11.12 3.35
C SER A 171 -3.64 -12.22 4.33
N TRP A 172 -3.64 -13.48 3.85
CA TRP A 172 -3.92 -14.65 4.66
C TRP A 172 -2.81 -14.94 5.67
N CYS A 173 -1.56 -14.89 5.19
CA CYS A 173 -0.37 -15.08 6.00
C CYS A 173 -0.28 -14.00 7.09
N TYR A 174 -0.43 -12.73 6.69
CA TYR A 174 -0.49 -11.58 7.58
C TYR A 174 -1.60 -11.72 8.64
N GLY A 175 -2.80 -12.15 8.23
CA GLY A 175 -3.92 -12.38 9.15
C GLY A 175 -3.65 -13.46 10.21
N SER A 176 -2.79 -14.43 9.91
CA SER A 176 -2.43 -15.53 10.81
C SER A 176 -1.26 -15.18 11.73
N CYS A 177 -0.27 -14.42 11.24
CA CYS A 177 0.93 -14.05 11.99
C CYS A 177 0.74 -12.85 12.94
N LEU A 178 -0.33 -12.07 12.79
CA LEU A 178 -0.55 -10.89 13.64
C LEU A 178 -0.83 -11.26 15.10
N ILE A 179 -0.21 -10.55 16.03
CA ILE A 179 -0.52 -10.59 17.47
C ILE A 179 -1.58 -9.52 17.75
N GLU A 180 -2.54 -9.78 18.65
CA GLU A 180 -3.50 -8.75 19.06
C GLU A 180 -2.84 -7.82 20.08
N THR A 181 -2.81 -6.51 19.81
CA THR A 181 -2.24 -5.48 20.71
C THR A 181 -3.31 -4.70 21.48
N LYS A 182 -4.58 -5.11 21.39
CA LYS A 182 -5.70 -4.42 22.03
C LYS A 182 -5.55 -4.43 23.56
N GLN A 183 -5.63 -3.25 24.17
CA GLN A 183 -5.70 -3.01 25.63
C GLN A 183 -4.44 -3.36 26.44
N GLN A 184 -3.28 -3.58 25.80
CA GLN A 184 -2.02 -3.75 26.51
C GLN A 184 -1.25 -2.42 26.55
N SER A 185 -0.58 -2.13 27.68
CA SER A 185 0.37 -1.02 27.72
C SER A 185 1.61 -1.32 26.86
N LEU A 186 2.34 -0.28 26.44
CA LEU A 186 3.55 -0.47 25.64
C LEU A 186 4.61 -1.27 26.42
N GLU A 187 4.66 -1.09 27.74
CA GLU A 187 5.55 -1.78 28.67
C GLU A 187 5.22 -3.26 28.79
N GLU A 188 3.93 -3.62 28.92
CA GLU A 188 3.49 -5.02 28.97
C GLU A 188 3.77 -5.75 27.65
N MET A 189 3.63 -5.08 26.50
CA MET A 189 3.96 -5.68 25.21
C MET A 189 5.47 -5.89 25.05
N ASP A 190 6.29 -4.94 25.48
CA ASP A 190 7.74 -5.09 25.44
C ASP A 190 8.21 -6.25 26.33
N GLN A 191 7.64 -6.40 27.53
CA GLN A 191 7.90 -7.54 28.42
C GLN A 191 7.48 -8.89 27.82
N ARG A 192 6.44 -8.91 26.98
CA ARG A 192 5.99 -10.12 26.29
C ARG A 192 6.86 -10.47 25.09
N ILE A 193 7.30 -9.48 24.32
CA ILE A 193 8.02 -9.68 23.05
C ILE A 193 9.53 -9.85 23.26
N SER A 194 10.13 -9.11 24.19
CA SER A 194 11.57 -9.17 24.48
C SER A 194 12.10 -10.59 24.76
N PRO A 195 11.50 -11.40 25.65
CA PRO A 195 11.99 -12.75 25.90
C PRO A 195 11.81 -13.70 24.70
N MET A 196 10.78 -13.52 23.87
CA MET A 196 10.62 -14.31 22.64
C MET A 196 11.72 -13.99 21.62
N LEU A 197 12.15 -12.73 21.58
CA LEU A 197 13.22 -12.30 20.70
C LEU A 197 14.57 -12.85 21.17
N GLU A 198 14.85 -12.81 22.46
CA GLU A 198 16.10 -13.34 23.04
C GLU A 198 16.21 -14.87 22.89
N LEU A 199 15.11 -15.62 23.06
CA LEU A 199 15.10 -17.07 22.83
C LEU A 199 15.37 -17.44 21.36
N ASN A 200 14.77 -16.71 20.42
CA ASN A 200 14.99 -16.96 18.99
C ASN A 200 16.41 -16.54 18.55
N LEU A 201 16.92 -15.41 19.04
CA LEU A 201 18.27 -14.96 18.73
C LEU A 201 19.35 -15.86 19.34
N GLY A 202 19.12 -16.37 20.56
CA GLY A 202 20.00 -17.34 21.23
C GLY A 202 20.15 -18.63 20.42
N HIS A 203 19.03 -19.19 19.94
CA HIS A 203 19.05 -20.37 19.07
C HIS A 203 19.77 -20.12 17.73
N THR A 204 19.66 -18.93 17.14
CA THR A 204 20.37 -18.63 15.88
C THR A 204 21.87 -18.43 16.05
N CYS A 205 22.32 -17.92 17.21
CA CYS A 205 23.75 -17.75 17.47
C CYS A 205 24.44 -19.11 17.68
N ASP A 206 23.82 -20.04 18.40
CA ASP A 206 24.35 -21.40 18.58
C ASP A 206 24.43 -22.17 17.25
N VAL A 207 23.41 -22.08 16.40
CA VAL A 207 23.39 -22.75 15.08
C VAL A 207 24.40 -22.17 14.08
N SER A 208 24.78 -20.90 14.23
CA SER A 208 25.82 -20.29 13.39
C SER A 208 27.26 -20.61 13.81
N SER A 209 27.44 -21.29 14.95
CA SER A 209 28.73 -21.62 15.54
C SER A 209 29.14 -23.11 15.41
N GLN A 210 28.37 -23.90 14.67
CA GLN A 210 28.70 -25.26 14.22
C GLN A 210 28.92 -25.30 12.71
#